data_AF-A0A7S3AQR0-F1
#
_entry.id   AF-A0A7S3AQR0-F1
#
_cell.length_a   1.000
_cell.length_b   1.000
_cell.length_c   1.000
_cell.angle_alpha   90.00
_cell.angle_beta   90.00
_cell.angle_gamma   90.00
#
_symmetry.space_group_name_H-M   'P 1'
#
loop_
_entity.id
_entity.type
_entity.pdbx_description
1 polymer ?
#
loop_
_entity_poly.entity_id
_entity_poly.type
_entity_poly.pdbx_seq_one_letter_code
_entity_poly.pdbx_strand_id
1 'polypeptide(L)'
;GTFLVTWEKLVDGAEEGNLRVWHVASGALASHFKQKVLGEKSAWPAIAWSADEMIAFRLVTNEVHFFDGQKPSLVPTQKLRVEGVARCSVEPGSGPDYHIATFVAERKGAPAVLRLWKYGDFGEGRFLASKSFYKASEVQLIWAPVGGSLLIHTHTEVDTSGNSYYGATGLFYMQVDGKVQNVTLPKQGPIHDVQW
;
A
#
# COMPACT_ATOMS: atom_id res chain seq x y z
N GLY A 1 -8.44 -9.12 -15.32
CA GLY A 1 -7.09 -9.23 -14.76
C GLY A 1 -6.38 -10.36 -15.45
N THR A 2 -5.13 -10.14 -15.84
CA THR A 2 -4.27 -11.12 -16.53
C THR A 2 -3.73 -12.18 -15.58
N PHE A 3 -3.66 -11.86 -14.29
CA PHE A 3 -3.05 -12.69 -13.27
C PHE A 3 -4.02 -13.11 -12.17
N LEU A 4 -3.84 -14.33 -11.67
CA LEU A 4 -4.46 -14.85 -10.45
C LEU A 4 -3.38 -15.01 -9.37
N VAL A 5 -3.63 -14.51 -8.16
CA VAL A 5 -2.74 -14.72 -7.01
C VAL A 5 -3.36 -15.75 -6.09
N THR A 6 -2.60 -16.80 -5.78
CA THR A 6 -2.99 -17.79 -4.76
C THR A 6 -1.97 -17.81 -3.63
N TRP A 7 -2.43 -18.15 -2.44
CA TRP A 7 -1.58 -18.35 -1.28
C TRP A 7 -1.98 -19.63 -0.56
N GLU A 8 -1.00 -20.42 -0.16
CA GLU A 8 -1.21 -21.62 0.65
C GLU A 8 -0.23 -21.67 1.82
N LYS A 9 -0.42 -22.66 2.70
CA LYS A 9 0.52 -22.92 3.80
C LYS A 9 1.89 -23.27 3.22
N LEU A 10 2.92 -22.57 3.70
CA LEU A 10 4.30 -22.87 3.30
C LEU A 10 4.69 -24.30 3.72
N VAL A 11 5.23 -25.05 2.76
CA VAL A 11 5.79 -26.38 2.99
C VAL A 11 7.32 -26.26 3.00
N ASP A 12 7.95 -26.75 4.06
CA ASP A 12 9.40 -26.73 4.19
C ASP A 12 10.05 -27.63 3.13
N GLY A 13 11.11 -27.14 2.49
CA GLY A 13 11.82 -27.87 1.44
C GLY A 13 11.20 -27.78 0.04
N ALA A 14 10.07 -27.08 -0.13
CA ALA A 14 9.54 -26.81 -1.47
C ALA A 14 10.45 -25.85 -2.27
N GLU A 15 10.69 -26.21 -3.52
CA GLU A 15 11.40 -25.37 -4.50
C GLU A 15 10.60 -24.09 -4.79
N GLU A 16 9.31 -24.26 -5.09
CA GLU A 16 8.39 -23.15 -5.32
C GLU A 16 7.93 -22.47 -4.04
N GLY A 17 7.64 -21.17 -4.16
CA GLY A 17 7.02 -20.37 -3.11
C GLY A 17 5.53 -20.67 -2.94
N ASN A 18 5.01 -20.41 -1.73
CA ASN A 18 3.61 -20.63 -1.39
C ASN A 18 2.67 -19.50 -1.78
N LEU A 19 3.19 -18.31 -2.13
CA LEU A 19 2.44 -17.25 -2.80
C LEU A 19 2.72 -17.37 -4.30
N ARG A 20 1.72 -17.78 -5.10
CA ARG A 20 1.89 -18.04 -6.53
C ARG A 20 1.11 -17.05 -7.37
N VAL A 21 1.68 -16.68 -8.51
CA VAL A 21 1.08 -15.81 -9.51
C VAL A 21 0.92 -16.62 -10.79
N TRP A 22 -0.31 -16.71 -11.30
CA TRP A 22 -0.67 -17.54 -12.44
C TRP A 22 -1.19 -16.67 -13.57
N HIS A 23 -0.85 -16.99 -14.81
CA HIS A 23 -1.54 -16.43 -15.97
C HIS A 23 -2.94 -17.04 -16.06
N VAL A 24 -3.98 -16.21 -16.05
CA VAL A 24 -5.38 -16.66 -16.06
C VAL A 24 -5.71 -17.43 -17.35
N ALA A 25 -5.22 -16.94 -18.49
CA ALA A 25 -5.56 -17.50 -19.80
C ALA A 25 -4.97 -18.90 -20.04
N SER A 26 -3.75 -19.16 -19.55
CA SER A 26 -3.05 -20.42 -19.79
C SER A 26 -3.02 -21.35 -18.58
N GLY A 27 -3.29 -20.85 -17.38
CA GLY A 27 -3.05 -21.57 -16.12
C GLY A 27 -1.56 -21.75 -15.78
N ALA A 28 -0.65 -21.17 -16.57
CA ALA A 28 0.79 -21.31 -16.33
C ALA A 28 1.23 -20.49 -15.10
N LEU A 29 2.16 -21.05 -14.32
CA LEU A 29 2.80 -20.33 -13.22
C LEU A 29 3.70 -19.23 -13.79
N ALA A 30 3.39 -17.97 -13.49
CA ALA A 30 4.17 -16.81 -13.91
C ALA A 30 5.34 -16.53 -12.96
N SER A 31 5.07 -16.56 -11.64
CA SER A 31 6.08 -16.34 -10.60
C SER A 31 5.59 -16.88 -9.26
N HIS A 32 6.47 -16.98 -8.27
CA HIS A 32 6.15 -17.41 -6.92
C HIS A 32 7.01 -16.73 -5.86
N PHE A 33 6.54 -16.67 -4.62
CA PHE A 33 7.31 -16.11 -3.52
C PHE A 33 7.10 -16.91 -2.25
N LYS A 34 8.14 -17.00 -1.42
CA LYS A 34 8.00 -17.51 -0.05
C LYS A 34 7.37 -16.40 0.81
N GLN A 35 6.18 -16.66 1.34
CA GLN A 35 5.39 -15.75 2.17
C GLN A 35 4.97 -16.49 3.44
N LYS A 36 5.80 -16.39 4.50
CA LYS A 36 5.56 -17.07 5.77
C LYS A 36 4.34 -16.54 6.53
N VAL A 37 4.12 -15.23 6.48
CA VAL A 37 3.07 -14.53 7.22
C VAL A 37 2.36 -13.61 6.24
N LEU A 38 1.05 -13.74 6.07
CA LEU A 38 0.26 -12.83 5.23
C LEU A 38 0.10 -11.45 5.88
N GLY A 39 0.28 -11.37 7.20
CA GLY A 39 -0.01 -10.19 8.02
C GLY A 39 -1.49 -10.14 8.40
N GLU A 40 -2.01 -8.94 8.58
CA GLU A 40 -3.46 -8.71 8.69
C GLU A 40 -4.17 -9.10 7.40
N LYS A 41 -5.44 -9.54 7.48
CA LYS A 41 -6.24 -9.86 6.29
C LYS A 41 -6.35 -8.67 5.33
N SER A 42 -6.31 -7.44 5.85
CA SER A 42 -6.31 -6.20 5.08
C SER A 42 -5.11 -6.11 4.12
N ALA A 43 -3.98 -6.76 4.43
CA ALA A 43 -2.76 -6.76 3.62
C ALA A 43 -2.85 -7.65 2.37
N TRP A 44 -3.93 -8.43 2.22
CA TRP A 44 -4.23 -9.12 0.98
C TRP A 44 -4.76 -8.13 -0.09
N PRO A 45 -4.34 -8.23 -1.36
CA PRO A 45 -3.40 -9.22 -1.90
C PRO A 45 -1.93 -8.91 -1.56
N ALA A 46 -1.14 -9.95 -1.28
CA ALA A 46 0.27 -9.82 -0.88
C ALA A 46 1.20 -9.35 -2.01
N ILE A 47 0.74 -9.41 -3.25
CA ILE A 47 1.31 -8.75 -4.44
C ILE A 47 0.16 -8.11 -5.20
N ALA A 48 0.34 -6.89 -5.66
CA ALA A 48 -0.67 -6.09 -6.35
C ALA A 48 -0.09 -5.47 -7.62
N TRP A 49 -0.97 -4.99 -8.50
CA TRP A 49 -0.61 -4.38 -9.78
C TRP A 49 -1.12 -2.93 -9.84
N SER A 50 -0.45 -2.11 -10.64
CA SER A 50 -1.04 -0.88 -11.17
C SER A 50 -2.27 -1.20 -12.03
N ALA A 51 -3.14 -0.22 -12.22
CA ALA A 51 -4.41 -0.43 -12.93
C ALA A 51 -4.24 -0.91 -14.38
N ASP A 52 -3.13 -0.55 -15.03
CA ASP A 52 -2.74 -0.95 -16.38
C ASP A 52 -1.84 -2.20 -16.42
N GLU A 53 -1.61 -2.84 -15.28
CA GLU A 53 -0.74 -4.01 -15.12
C GLU A 53 0.72 -3.81 -15.58
N MET A 54 1.21 -2.56 -15.69
CA MET A 54 2.59 -2.26 -16.05
C MET A 54 3.57 -2.43 -14.87
N ILE A 55 3.10 -2.22 -13.64
CA ILE A 55 3.89 -2.34 -12.43
C ILE A 55 3.25 -3.39 -11.53
N ALA A 56 4.01 -4.40 -11.13
CA ALA A 56 3.66 -5.25 -9.99
C ALA A 56 4.48 -4.84 -8.78
N PHE A 57 3.91 -4.96 -7.58
CA PHE A 57 4.60 -4.61 -6.35
C PHE A 57 4.15 -5.44 -5.16
N ARG A 58 5.06 -5.67 -4.22
CA ARG A 58 4.77 -6.31 -2.94
C ARG A 58 5.55 -5.69 -1.80
N LEU A 59 5.00 -5.80 -0.60
CA LEU A 59 5.70 -5.44 0.62
C LEU A 59 6.51 -6.64 1.11
N VAL A 60 7.73 -6.35 1.55
CA VAL A 60 8.54 -7.23 2.39
C VAL A 60 9.02 -6.43 3.60
N THR A 61 9.74 -7.06 4.52
CA THR A 61 10.24 -6.37 5.70
C THR A 61 11.06 -5.14 5.32
N ASN A 62 10.55 -3.96 5.69
CA ASN A 62 11.15 -2.64 5.48
C ASN A 62 11.33 -2.19 4.02
N GLU A 63 10.77 -2.89 3.04
CA GLU A 63 10.94 -2.57 1.63
C GLU A 63 9.66 -2.81 0.83
N VAL A 64 9.50 -2.02 -0.22
CA VAL A 64 8.57 -2.32 -1.32
C VAL A 64 9.41 -2.80 -2.50
N HIS A 65 9.10 -3.99 -3.00
CA HIS A 65 9.72 -4.57 -4.19
C HIS A 65 8.80 -4.36 -5.37
N PHE A 66 9.35 -3.87 -6.47
CA PHE A 66 8.64 -3.66 -7.73
C PHE A 66 9.15 -4.62 -8.80
N PHE A 67 8.27 -4.99 -9.73
CA PHE A 67 8.55 -5.90 -10.83
C PHE A 67 7.90 -5.36 -12.10
N ASP A 68 8.33 -5.88 -13.25
CA ASP A 68 7.57 -5.78 -14.49
C ASP A 68 6.19 -6.43 -14.27
N GLY A 69 5.12 -5.65 -14.42
CA GLY A 69 3.76 -6.13 -14.16
C GLY A 69 3.27 -7.13 -15.20
N GLN A 70 3.78 -7.05 -16.44
CA GLN A 70 3.45 -7.98 -17.53
C GLN A 70 4.31 -9.24 -17.49
N LYS A 71 5.49 -9.16 -16.87
CA LYS A 71 6.41 -10.29 -16.68
C LYS A 71 6.88 -10.40 -15.22
N PRO A 72 5.99 -10.75 -14.28
CA PRO A 72 6.36 -10.94 -12.88
C PRO A 72 7.52 -11.94 -12.76
N SER A 73 8.52 -11.63 -11.94
CA SER A 73 9.68 -12.51 -11.74
C SER A 73 10.06 -12.59 -10.26
N LEU A 74 11.05 -13.43 -9.93
CA LEU A 74 11.59 -13.54 -8.58
C LEU A 74 12.47 -12.34 -8.19
N VAL A 75 13.02 -11.65 -9.19
CA VAL A 75 13.99 -10.56 -9.00
C VAL A 75 13.29 -9.22 -9.16
N PRO A 76 13.27 -8.37 -8.12
CA PRO A 76 12.71 -7.03 -8.24
C PRO A 76 13.47 -6.20 -9.26
N THR A 77 12.75 -5.47 -10.11
CA THR A 77 13.33 -4.47 -11.02
C THR A 77 13.78 -3.23 -10.26
N GLN A 78 13.06 -2.87 -9.20
CA GLN A 78 13.38 -1.76 -8.31
C GLN A 78 12.99 -2.09 -6.87
N LYS A 79 13.64 -1.41 -5.91
CA LYS A 79 13.36 -1.53 -4.49
C LYS A 79 13.27 -0.14 -3.87
N LEU A 80 12.25 0.07 -3.06
CA LEU A 80 12.08 1.26 -2.25
C LEU A 80 12.22 0.88 -0.77
N ARG A 81 13.24 1.41 -0.10
CA ARG A 81 13.49 1.18 1.33
C ARG A 81 12.64 2.11 2.18
N VAL A 82 11.71 1.55 2.94
CA VAL A 82 10.87 2.27 3.91
C VAL A 82 10.75 1.41 5.17
N GLU A 83 11.53 1.77 6.19
CA GLU A 83 11.52 1.04 7.46
C GLU A 83 10.12 1.03 8.08
N GLY A 84 9.64 -0.16 8.46
CA GLY A 84 8.32 -0.33 9.05
C GLY A 84 7.14 -0.15 8.11
N VAL A 85 7.35 -0.17 6.78
CA VAL A 85 6.24 -0.04 5.82
C VAL A 85 5.13 -1.06 6.09
N ALA A 86 3.92 -0.56 6.28
CA ALA A 86 2.72 -1.32 6.57
C ALA A 86 1.72 -1.30 5.41
N ARG A 87 1.69 -0.21 4.62
CA ARG A 87 0.85 -0.10 3.41
C ARG A 87 1.64 0.50 2.26
N CYS A 88 1.36 0.03 1.05
CA CYS A 88 1.77 0.66 -0.20
C CYS A 88 0.61 0.62 -1.18
N SER A 89 0.46 1.66 -2.00
CA SER A 89 -0.44 1.66 -3.15
C SER A 89 0.18 2.45 -4.30
N VAL A 90 -0.23 2.11 -5.52
CA VAL A 90 0.19 2.76 -6.76
C VAL A 90 -1.00 3.51 -7.33
N GLU A 91 -0.75 4.71 -7.84
CA GLU A 91 -1.74 5.52 -8.52
C GLU A 91 -2.36 4.79 -9.73
N PRO A 92 -3.70 4.78 -9.88
CA PRO A 92 -4.38 4.37 -11.09
C PRO A 92 -4.30 5.53 -12.10
N GLY A 93 -3.38 5.45 -13.05
CA GLY A 93 -3.21 6.45 -14.09
C GLY A 93 -2.49 5.86 -15.29
N SER A 94 -2.78 6.40 -16.48
CA SER A 94 -2.17 6.04 -17.76
C SER A 94 -1.13 7.07 -18.23
N GLY A 95 -0.60 7.86 -17.30
CA GLY A 95 0.43 8.87 -17.56
C GLY A 95 1.84 8.28 -17.67
N PRO A 96 2.83 9.06 -18.15
CA PRO A 96 4.21 8.62 -18.22
C PRO A 96 4.84 8.42 -16.83
N ASP A 97 4.27 9.05 -15.81
CA ASP A 97 4.75 9.02 -14.43
C ASP A 97 3.70 8.36 -13.53
N TYR A 98 4.14 7.42 -12.69
CA TYR A 98 3.31 6.83 -11.64
C TYR A 98 3.74 7.36 -10.28
N HIS A 99 2.76 7.60 -9.41
CA HIS A 99 3.03 7.92 -8.01
C HIS A 99 2.78 6.74 -7.09
N ILE A 100 3.59 6.65 -6.03
CA ILE A 100 3.55 5.59 -5.02
C ILE A 100 3.28 6.23 -3.67
N ALA A 101 2.30 5.71 -2.93
CA ALA A 101 2.05 6.09 -1.55
C ALA A 101 2.49 4.96 -0.62
N THR A 102 3.34 5.26 0.35
CA THR A 102 3.76 4.32 1.39
C THR A 102 3.34 4.84 2.76
N PHE A 103 2.89 3.94 3.63
CA PHE A 103 2.51 4.27 5.01
C PHE A 103 3.30 3.41 6.00
N VAL A 104 3.79 4.07 7.04
CA VAL A 104 4.39 3.46 8.24
C VAL A 104 3.46 3.78 9.39
N ALA A 105 2.95 2.74 10.07
CA ALA A 105 2.09 2.91 11.24
C ALA A 105 2.88 3.48 12.44
N GLU A 106 2.17 4.04 13.40
CA GLU A 106 2.80 4.53 14.63
C GLU A 106 3.50 3.40 15.39
N ARG A 107 4.67 3.70 15.97
CA ARG A 107 5.46 2.69 16.70
C ARG A 107 6.36 3.35 17.74
N LYS A 108 6.30 2.86 18.99
CA LYS A 108 7.18 3.29 20.09
C LYS A 108 7.23 4.82 20.27
N GLY A 109 6.09 5.49 20.16
CA GLY A 109 5.98 6.95 20.29
C GLY A 109 6.31 7.75 19.02
N ALA A 110 6.81 7.11 17.96
CA ALA A 110 6.92 7.76 16.65
C ALA A 110 5.53 7.84 15.99
N PRO A 111 5.16 8.99 15.39
CA PRO A 111 3.89 9.15 14.69
C PRO A 111 3.83 8.26 13.45
N ALA A 112 2.62 7.98 12.98
CA ALA A 112 2.45 7.34 11.68
C ALA A 112 2.85 8.32 10.57
N VAL A 113 3.39 7.81 9.48
CA VAL A 113 3.91 8.64 8.37
C VAL A 113 3.49 8.06 7.03
N LEU A 114 2.87 8.90 6.20
CA LEU A 114 2.66 8.63 4.78
C LEU A 114 3.65 9.43 3.95
N ARG A 115 4.29 8.77 2.98
CA ARG A 115 5.17 9.39 2.00
C ARG A 115 4.68 9.12 0.59
N LEU A 116 4.75 10.14 -0.24
CA LEU A 116 4.46 10.10 -1.66
C LEU A 116 5.78 10.08 -2.45
N TRP A 117 5.89 9.20 -3.43
CA TRP A 117 7.09 9.03 -4.25
C TRP A 117 6.72 9.07 -5.72
N LYS A 118 7.68 9.45 -6.56
CA LYS A 118 7.62 9.21 -8.01
C LYS A 118 8.23 7.83 -8.28
N TYR A 119 7.53 6.97 -9.02
CA TYR A 119 8.05 5.66 -9.41
C TYR A 119 9.32 5.82 -10.25
N GLY A 120 10.35 5.02 -9.98
CA GLY A 120 11.69 5.21 -10.57
C GLY A 120 12.61 6.13 -9.78
N ASP A 121 12.06 6.94 -8.87
CA ASP A 121 12.80 7.90 -8.07
C ASP A 121 12.71 7.57 -6.57
N PHE A 122 13.56 6.63 -6.13
CA PHE A 122 13.60 6.13 -4.75
C PHE A 122 14.89 6.49 -4.01
N GLY A 123 15.52 7.62 -4.36
CA GLY A 123 16.69 8.09 -3.62
C GLY A 123 16.33 8.48 -2.19
N GLU A 124 17.31 8.43 -1.28
CA GLU A 124 17.12 8.89 0.09
C GLU A 124 16.65 10.36 0.10
N GLY A 125 15.57 10.65 0.83
CA GLY A 125 14.96 11.98 0.89
C GLY A 125 14.23 12.45 -0.37
N ARG A 126 14.13 11.64 -1.44
CA ARG A 126 13.48 12.02 -2.71
C ARG A 126 11.96 11.82 -2.76
N PHE A 127 11.32 11.66 -1.61
CA PHE A 127 9.85 11.67 -1.56
C PHE A 127 9.32 13.05 -1.98
N LEU A 128 8.21 13.07 -2.72
CA LEU A 128 7.54 14.29 -3.17
C LEU A 128 6.83 15.00 -2.02
N ALA A 129 6.29 14.21 -1.09
CA ALA A 129 5.55 14.72 0.05
C ALA A 129 5.62 13.74 1.23
N SER A 130 5.48 14.28 2.45
CA SER A 130 5.39 13.50 3.67
C SER A 130 4.35 14.11 4.60
N LYS A 131 3.46 13.27 5.13
CA LYS A 131 2.45 13.67 6.11
C LYS A 131 2.51 12.75 7.32
N SER A 132 2.68 13.36 8.49
CA SER A 132 2.60 12.65 9.77
C SER A 132 1.18 12.71 10.34
N PHE A 133 0.77 11.63 10.98
CA PHE A 133 -0.51 11.48 11.67
C PHE A 133 -0.25 11.05 13.12
N TYR A 134 -1.02 11.62 14.04
CA TYR A 134 -1.02 11.23 15.45
C TYR A 134 -2.22 10.34 15.69
N LYS A 135 -2.04 9.20 16.37
CA LYS A 135 -3.06 8.17 16.54
C LYS A 135 -3.55 7.67 15.17
N ALA A 136 -2.77 6.79 14.56
CA ALA A 136 -3.09 6.18 13.26
C ALA A 136 -2.38 4.84 13.16
N SER A 137 -3.08 3.78 13.55
CA SER A 137 -2.57 2.41 13.47
C SER A 137 -2.78 1.82 12.08
N GLU A 138 -3.87 2.20 11.41
CA GLU A 138 -4.24 1.71 10.08
C GLU A 138 -4.52 2.83 9.09
N VAL A 139 -4.45 2.51 7.80
CA VAL A 139 -4.78 3.44 6.72
C VAL A 139 -5.43 2.73 5.54
N GLN A 140 -6.40 3.41 4.93
CA GLN A 140 -6.91 3.13 3.61
C GLN A 140 -6.42 4.21 2.65
N LEU A 141 -5.77 3.79 1.56
CA LEU A 141 -5.22 4.67 0.52
C LEU A 141 -6.11 4.55 -0.71
N ILE A 142 -6.86 5.60 -1.02
CA ILE A 142 -7.90 5.59 -2.05
C ILE A 142 -7.53 6.62 -3.10
N TRP A 143 -6.94 6.18 -4.20
CA TRP A 143 -6.54 7.07 -5.28
C TRP A 143 -7.72 7.53 -6.13
N ALA A 144 -7.65 8.76 -6.64
CA ALA A 144 -8.62 9.28 -7.60
C ALA A 144 -8.64 8.38 -8.84
N PRO A 145 -9.81 8.07 -9.44
CA PRO A 145 -9.89 7.17 -10.59
C PRO A 145 -9.05 7.59 -11.81
N VAL A 146 -8.80 8.89 -11.96
CA VAL A 146 -7.98 9.48 -13.04
C VAL A 146 -6.55 9.82 -12.61
N GLY A 147 -6.15 9.44 -11.41
CA GLY A 147 -4.89 9.86 -10.79
C GLY A 147 -4.90 11.32 -10.31
N GLY A 148 -3.72 11.84 -10.01
CA GLY A 148 -3.41 13.20 -9.57
C GLY A 148 -3.66 13.47 -8.09
N SER A 149 -4.43 12.63 -7.40
CA SER A 149 -4.71 12.81 -5.98
C SER A 149 -5.13 11.53 -5.25
N LEU A 150 -5.04 11.59 -3.92
CA LEU A 150 -5.20 10.48 -2.99
C LEU A 150 -6.04 10.93 -1.79
N LEU A 151 -7.09 10.18 -1.48
CA LEU A 151 -7.76 10.23 -0.19
C LEU A 151 -7.07 9.26 0.77
N ILE A 152 -6.82 9.74 1.99
CA ILE A 152 -6.13 9.02 3.05
C ILE A 152 -7.10 8.93 4.22
N HIS A 153 -7.59 7.74 4.50
CA HIS A 153 -8.49 7.48 5.62
C HIS A 153 -7.72 6.71 6.69
N THR A 154 -7.44 7.36 7.82
CA THR A 154 -6.70 6.77 8.95
C THR A 154 -7.65 6.27 10.03
N HIS A 155 -7.32 5.15 10.68
CA HIS A 155 -8.06 4.60 11.81
C HIS A 155 -7.12 4.33 13.00
N THR A 156 -7.66 4.39 14.23
CA THR A 156 -6.97 4.01 15.48
C THR A 156 -7.83 3.05 16.27
N GLU A 157 -7.36 1.84 16.60
CA GLU A 157 -8.21 0.84 17.27
C GLU A 157 -8.63 1.20 18.71
N VAL A 158 -7.84 1.96 19.48
CA VAL A 158 -8.14 2.26 20.89
C VAL A 158 -7.82 3.70 21.23
N ASP A 159 -8.83 4.49 21.61
CA ASP A 159 -8.58 5.76 22.28
C ASP A 159 -8.25 5.50 23.75
N THR A 160 -6.98 5.69 24.12
CA THR A 160 -6.51 5.61 25.51
C THR A 160 -7.15 6.64 26.44
N SER A 161 -8.02 7.53 25.94
CA SER A 161 -8.76 8.52 26.73
C SER A 161 -10.04 7.96 27.40
N GLY A 162 -10.48 6.74 27.06
CA GLY A 162 -11.67 6.12 27.66
C GLY A 162 -13.01 6.75 27.26
N ASN A 163 -13.03 7.73 26.35
CA ASN A 163 -14.25 8.45 25.95
C ASN A 163 -14.96 7.88 24.71
N SER A 164 -14.31 7.01 23.93
CA SER A 164 -14.92 6.40 22.75
C SER A 164 -14.46 4.95 22.57
N TYR A 165 -15.42 4.03 22.69
CA TYR A 165 -15.23 2.60 22.42
C TYR A 165 -14.99 2.31 20.93
N TYR A 166 -15.31 3.29 20.08
CA TYR A 166 -15.02 3.31 18.66
C TYR A 166 -13.80 4.22 18.49
N GLY A 167 -12.76 3.70 17.86
CA GLY A 167 -11.55 4.42 17.52
C GLY A 167 -11.72 5.81 16.90
N ALA A 168 -10.61 6.52 16.71
CA ALA A 168 -10.60 7.79 15.97
C ALA A 168 -10.36 7.57 14.48
N THR A 169 -11.15 8.25 13.63
CA THR A 169 -10.95 8.30 12.17
C THR A 169 -10.48 9.68 11.72
N GLY A 170 -9.62 9.73 10.70
CA GLY A 170 -9.19 10.97 10.06
C GLY A 170 -9.25 10.83 8.54
N LEU A 171 -9.68 11.88 7.85
CA LEU A 171 -9.76 11.89 6.38
C LEU A 171 -8.95 13.06 5.82
N PHE A 172 -8.03 12.75 4.91
CA PHE A 172 -7.16 13.74 4.30
C PHE A 172 -7.17 13.60 2.78
N TYR A 173 -6.98 14.71 2.10
CA TYR A 173 -6.80 14.78 0.65
C TYR A 173 -5.37 15.22 0.35
N MET A 174 -4.69 14.47 -0.51
CA MET A 174 -3.32 14.74 -0.94
C MET A 174 -3.24 14.81 -2.45
N GLN A 175 -2.66 15.88 -2.98
CA GLN A 175 -2.33 16.00 -4.39
C GLN A 175 -0.94 15.44 -4.67
N VAL A 176 -0.70 15.00 -5.90
CA VAL A 176 0.62 14.46 -6.28
C VAL A 176 1.74 15.51 -6.27
N ASP A 177 1.38 16.80 -6.30
CA ASP A 177 2.31 17.93 -6.11
C ASP A 177 2.73 18.13 -4.63
N GLY A 178 2.17 17.32 -3.72
CA GLY A 178 2.50 17.28 -2.31
C GLY A 178 1.64 18.17 -1.42
N LYS A 179 0.66 18.90 -1.95
CA LYS A 179 -0.30 19.62 -1.10
C LYS A 179 -1.21 18.63 -0.37
N VAL A 180 -1.38 18.86 0.93
CA VAL A 180 -2.22 18.01 1.80
C VAL A 180 -3.22 18.88 2.54
N GLN A 181 -4.47 18.44 2.57
CA GLN A 181 -5.57 19.11 3.27
C GLN A 181 -6.33 18.10 4.15
N ASN A 182 -6.82 18.58 5.29
CA ASN A 182 -7.73 17.80 6.14
C ASN A 182 -9.16 17.98 5.61
N VAL A 183 -9.88 16.88 5.41
CA VAL A 183 -11.28 16.91 4.99
C VAL A 183 -12.14 17.08 6.23
N THR A 184 -12.71 18.27 6.39
CA THR A 184 -13.56 18.57 7.54
C THR A 184 -15.00 18.17 7.25
N LEU A 185 -15.57 17.32 8.10
CA LEU A 185 -16.98 16.93 8.01
C LEU A 185 -17.86 17.87 8.82
N PRO A 186 -19.08 18.23 8.34
CA PRO A 186 -19.99 19.11 9.08
C PRO A 186 -20.45 18.55 10.42
N LYS A 187 -20.47 17.21 10.54
CA LYS A 187 -20.89 16.49 11.74
C LYS A 187 -19.72 15.68 12.28
N GLN A 188 -19.53 15.74 13.59
CA GLN A 188 -18.59 14.85 14.27
C GLN A 188 -19.13 13.42 14.33
N GLY A 189 -18.26 12.45 14.09
CA GLY A 189 -18.59 11.03 14.15
C GLY A 189 -17.56 10.17 13.41
N PRO A 190 -17.66 8.84 13.55
CA PRO A 190 -16.81 7.92 12.81
C PRO A 190 -17.13 7.98 11.31
N ILE A 191 -16.08 7.84 10.49
CA ILE A 191 -16.21 7.68 9.04
C ILE A 191 -16.29 6.18 8.76
N HIS A 192 -17.43 5.74 8.24
CA HIS A 192 -17.67 4.31 7.96
C HIS A 192 -17.22 3.89 6.56
N ASP A 193 -17.28 4.81 5.58
CA ASP A 193 -16.86 4.55 4.21
C ASP A 193 -16.38 5.84 3.56
N VAL A 194 -15.47 5.70 2.58
CA VAL A 194 -14.88 6.80 1.82
C VAL A 194 -14.74 6.33 0.38
N GLN A 195 -15.27 7.12 -0.55
CA GLN A 195 -15.17 6.90 -1.99
C GLN A 195 -14.97 8.24 -2.71
N TRP A 196 -14.49 8.18 -3.96
CA TRP A 196 -14.37 9.34 -4.84
C TRP A 196 -15.69 9.69 -5.51
#